data_AF-A0A9N9P3T0-F1
#
_entry.id   AF-A0A9N9P3T0-F1
#
_cell.length_a   1.000
_cell.length_b   1.000
_cell.length_c   1.000
_cell.angle_alpha   90.00
_cell.angle_beta   90.00
_cell.angle_gamma   90.00
#
_symmetry.space_group_name_H-M   'P 1'
#
loop_
_entity.id
_entity.type
_entity.pdbx_description
1 polymer ?
#
loop_
_entity_poly.entity_id
_entity_poly.type
_entity_poly.pdbx_seq_one_letter_code
_entity_poly.pdbx_strand_id
1 'polypeptide(L)'
;SIKINFGSYLMTKESNYKNIYYWYCNKRKNKCKGYAITKLINNTHILKDFTKYENHAPEVYKVEIAKITDQIKYQAKEIQNKPVKIV
;
A
#
# COMPACT_ATOMS: atom_id res chain seq x y z
N SER A 1 -9.85 -4.21 5.71
CA SER A 1 -9.23 -4.78 4.49
C SER A 1 -7.84 -4.19 4.31
N ILE A 2 -6.83 -5.04 4.05
CA ILE A 2 -5.42 -4.63 3.86
C ILE A 2 -5.31 -3.84 2.55
N LYS A 3 -4.51 -2.77 2.53
CA LYS A 3 -4.30 -1.92 1.36
C LYS A 3 -2.82 -1.70 1.09
N ILE A 4 -2.47 -1.49 -0.18
CA ILE A 4 -1.13 -1.10 -0.62
C ILE A 4 -1.23 0.11 -1.53
N ASN A 5 -0.17 0.91 -1.55
CA ASN A 5 0.04 1.91 -2.58
C ASN A 5 0.83 1.28 -3.72
N PHE A 6 0.32 1.36 -4.94
CA PHE A 6 1.05 0.98 -6.15
C PHE A 6 1.09 2.17 -7.10
N GLY A 7 2.29 2.70 -7.34
CA GLY A 7 2.46 3.99 -8.00
C GLY A 7 1.65 5.07 -7.27
N SER A 8 0.72 5.69 -8.01
CA SER A 8 -0.15 6.75 -7.50
C SER A 8 -1.59 6.27 -7.21
N TYR A 9 -1.77 4.96 -7.03
CA TYR A 9 -3.07 4.32 -6.88
C TYR A 9 -3.14 3.49 -5.59
N LEU A 10 -4.31 3.53 -4.94
CA LEU A 10 -4.60 2.73 -3.76
C LEU A 10 -5.24 1.40 -4.15
N MET A 11 -4.64 0.30 -3.74
CA MET A 11 -5.13 -1.05 -4.03
C MET A 11 -5.55 -1.76 -2.75
N THR A 12 -6.59 -2.57 -2.84
CA THR A 12 -7.15 -3.37 -1.75
C THR A 12 -6.87 -4.84 -2.01
N LYS A 13 -6.46 -5.56 -0.97
CA LYS A 13 -6.29 -7.02 -1.04
C LYS A 13 -7.64 -7.66 -1.33
N GLU A 14 -7.70 -8.45 -2.40
CA GLU A 14 -8.85 -9.30 -2.69
C GLU A 14 -8.64 -10.68 -2.06
N SER A 15 -7.52 -11.32 -2.38
CA SER A 15 -7.23 -12.70 -1.95
C SER A 15 -5.73 -12.96 -1.88
N ASN A 16 -5.35 -14.12 -1.36
CA ASN A 16 -4.00 -14.64 -1.47
C ASN A 16 -4.02 -16.17 -1.56
N TYR A 17 -3.04 -16.73 -2.25
CA TYR A 17 -2.76 -18.15 -2.29
C TYR A 17 -1.26 -18.39 -2.13
N LYS A 18 -0.88 -19.17 -1.10
CA LYS A 18 0.51 -19.27 -0.65
C LYS A 18 1.09 -17.86 -0.43
N ASN A 19 2.20 -17.54 -1.08
CA ASN A 19 2.86 -16.23 -1.00
C ASN A 19 2.45 -15.28 -2.12
N ILE A 20 1.42 -15.61 -2.92
CA ILE A 20 0.93 -14.74 -4.00
C ILE A 20 -0.30 -13.99 -3.49
N TYR A 21 -0.32 -12.66 -3.67
CA TYR A 21 -1.37 -11.77 -3.22
C TYR A 21 -1.95 -11.03 -4.41
N TYR A 22 -3.28 -10.97 -4.46
CA TYR A 22 -4.06 -10.32 -5.51
C TYR A 22 -4.67 -9.03 -4.97
N TRP A 23 -4.46 -7.96 -5.73
CA TRP A 23 -4.83 -6.60 -5.34
C TRP A 23 -5.66 -5.98 -6.45
N TYR A 24 -6.72 -5.26 -6.08
CA TYR A 24 -7.53 -4.50 -7.03
C TYR A 24 -7.59 -3.04 -6.64
N CYS A 25 -7.77 -2.19 -7.63
CA CYS A 25 -7.99 -0.78 -7.39
C CYS A 25 -9.19 -0.56 -6.45
N ASN A 26 -9.05 0.35 -5.48
CA ASN A 26 -10.14 0.77 -4.60
C ASN A 26 -11.36 1.34 -5.37
N LYS A 27 -11.17 1.79 -6.62
CA LYS A 27 -12.22 2.27 -7.53
C LYS A 27 -12.83 1.15 -8.39
N ARG A 28 -12.71 -0.13 -8.02
CA ARG A 28 -13.35 -1.24 -8.76
C ARG A 28 -14.86 -1.04 -8.92
N LYS A 29 -15.53 -0.44 -7.93
CA LYS A 29 -16.95 -0.03 -8.02
C LYS A 29 -17.24 0.96 -9.16
N ASN A 30 -16.24 1.76 -9.55
CA ASN A 30 -16.30 2.69 -10.68
C ASN A 30 -15.77 2.06 -11.97
N LYS A 31 -15.84 0.72 -12.09
CA LYS A 31 -15.40 -0.05 -13.27
C LYS A 31 -13.89 0.06 -13.56
N CYS A 32 -13.07 0.42 -12.58
CA CYS A 32 -11.63 0.26 -12.71
C CYS A 32 -11.26 -1.23 -12.66
N LYS A 33 -10.60 -1.73 -13.72
CA LYS A 33 -10.11 -3.11 -13.82
C LYS A 33 -8.65 -3.27 -13.38
N GLY A 34 -8.03 -2.18 -12.91
CA GLY A 34 -6.64 -2.18 -12.47
C GLY A 34 -6.41 -3.18 -11.35
N TYR A 35 -5.45 -4.07 -11.55
CA TYR A 35 -5.01 -5.07 -10.59
C TYR A 35 -3.49 -5.05 -10.43
N ALA A 36 -3.03 -5.58 -9.31
CA ALA A 36 -1.63 -5.93 -9.11
C ALA A 36 -1.54 -7.32 -8.47
N ILE A 37 -0.47 -8.04 -8.78
CA ILE A 37 -0.14 -9.33 -8.19
C ILE A 37 1.25 -9.19 -7.58
N THR A 38 1.39 -9.55 -6.32
CA THR A 38 2.68 -9.50 -5.62
C THR A 38 3.04 -10.86 -5.05
N LYS A 39 4.34 -11.19 -4.97
CA LYS A 39 4.86 -12.31 -4.20
C LYS A 39 5.47 -11.80 -2.90
N LEU A 40 5.08 -12.37 -1.77
CA LEU A 40 5.71 -12.11 -0.48
C LEU A 40 7.02 -12.92 -0.39
N ILE A 41 8.14 -12.23 -0.21
CA ILE A 41 9.48 -12.79 -0.02
C ILE A 41 10.13 -12.02 1.13
N ASN A 42 10.59 -12.71 2.18
CA ASN A 42 11.24 -12.09 3.34
C ASN A 42 10.45 -10.90 3.91
N ASN A 43 9.15 -11.11 4.14
CA ASN A 43 8.23 -10.09 4.64
C ASN A 43 8.07 -8.84 3.74
N THR A 44 8.55 -8.90 2.49
CA THR A 44 8.48 -7.82 1.49
C THR A 44 7.66 -8.26 0.29
N HIS A 45 6.77 -7.39 -0.18
CA HIS A 45 5.96 -7.64 -1.38
C HIS A 45 6.73 -7.25 -2.64
N ILE A 46 7.03 -8.23 -3.49
CA ILE A 46 7.66 -8.03 -4.80
C ILE A 46 6.58 -8.07 -5.88
N LEU A 47 6.53 -7.07 -6.75
CA LEU A 47 5.59 -7.02 -7.87
C LEU A 47 5.87 -8.18 -8.85
N LYS A 48 4.83 -8.92 -9.23
CA LYS A 48 4.90 -9.93 -10.28
C LYS A 48 4.22 -9.49 -11.57
N ASP A 49 3.03 -8.91 -11.45
CA ASP A 49 2.20 -8.52 -12.59
C ASP A 49 1.27 -7.36 -12.20
N PHE A 50 0.86 -6.56 -13.17
CA PHE A 50 -0.10 -5.49 -12.98
C PHE A 50 -0.73 -5.07 -14.32
N THR A 51 -1.90 -4.44 -14.24
CA THR A 51 -2.53 -3.76 -15.38
C THR A 51 -2.40 -2.25 -15.27
N LYS A 52 -2.34 -1.59 -16.43
CA LYS A 52 -2.43 -0.13 -16.51
C LYS A 52 -3.81 0.35 -16.05
N TYR A 53 -3.83 1.51 -15.43
CA TYR A 53 -5.03 2.13 -14.89
C TYR A 53 -5.71 2.96 -15.97
N GLU A 54 -6.79 2.45 -16.56
CA GLU A 54 -7.40 3.09 -17.74
C GLU A 54 -8.60 3.99 -17.44
N ASN A 55 -9.17 3.94 -16.23
CA ASN A 55 -10.51 4.51 -16.00
C ASN A 55 -10.59 5.60 -14.92
N HIS A 56 -9.45 6.06 -14.39
CA HIS A 56 -9.43 7.24 -13.52
C HIS A 56 -8.04 7.82 -13.33
N ALA A 57 -8.01 9.11 -13.03
CA ALA A 57 -6.81 9.82 -12.64
C ALA A 57 -6.17 9.18 -11.39
N PRO A 58 -4.83 9.22 -11.29
CA PRO A 58 -4.14 8.80 -10.09
C PRO A 58 -4.48 9.68 -8.89
N GLU A 59 -4.60 9.07 -7.70
CA GLU A 59 -4.86 9.78 -6.44
C GLU A 59 -3.53 10.15 -5.77
N VAL A 60 -2.65 10.85 -6.50
CA VAL A 60 -1.26 11.17 -6.09
C VAL A 60 -1.21 11.77 -4.67
N TYR A 61 -2.08 12.75 -4.40
CA TYR A 61 -2.18 13.42 -3.11
C TYR A 61 -2.47 12.44 -1.96
N LYS A 62 -3.29 11.40 -2.18
CA LYS A 62 -3.58 10.41 -1.13
C LYS A 62 -2.38 9.51 -0.86
N VAL A 63 -1.61 9.17 -1.90
CA VAL A 63 -0.38 8.37 -1.74
C VAL A 63 0.67 9.17 -0.98
N GLU A 64 0.82 10.46 -1.29
CA GLU A 64 1.72 11.35 -0.54
C GLU A 64 1.28 11.50 0.92
N ILE A 65 -0.01 11.76 1.18
CA ILE A 65 -0.54 11.82 2.55
C ILE A 65 -0.31 10.51 3.29
N ALA A 66 -0.50 9.36 2.64
CA ALA A 66 -0.23 8.06 3.25
C ALA A 66 1.25 7.88 3.62
N LYS A 67 2.17 8.24 2.72
CA LYS A 67 3.62 8.21 2.99
C LYS A 67 4.00 9.11 4.17
N ILE A 68 3.49 10.35 4.19
CA ILE A 68 3.71 11.31 5.29
C ILE A 68 3.18 10.73 6.60
N THR A 69 1.97 10.14 6.58
CA THR A 69 1.35 9.54 7.76
C THR A 69 2.15 8.36 8.31
N ASP A 70 2.64 7.48 7.43
CA ASP A 70 3.48 6.34 7.82
C ASP A 70 4.82 6.81 8.40
N GLN A 71 5.40 7.88 7.85
CA GLN A 71 6.63 8.49 8.36
C GLN A 71 6.43 9.11 9.75
N ILE A 72 5.32 9.82 9.98
CA ILE A 72 4.95 10.36 11.30
C ILE A 72 4.78 9.23 12.32
N LYS A 73 4.07 8.15 11.96
CA LYS A 73 3.89 6.98 12.85
C LYS A 73 5.21 6.30 13.19
N TYR A 74 6.09 6.17 12.20
CA TYR A 74 7.43 5.62 12.41
C TYR A 74 8.23 6.49 13.39
N GLN A 75 8.25 7.81 13.18
CA GLN A 75 8.92 8.76 14.08
C GLN A 75 8.34 8.72 15.51
N ALA A 76 7.01 8.66 15.65
CA ALA A 76 6.37 8.55 16.95
C ALA A 76 6.77 7.26 17.70
N LYS A 77 6.87 6.13 16.99
CA LYS A 77 7.32 4.85 17.54
C LYS A 77 8.80 4.89 17.95
N GLU A 78 9.65 5.51 17.14
CA GLU A 78 11.08 5.72 17.46
C GLU A 78 11.25 6.58 18.72
N ILE A 79 10.45 7.64 18.89
CA ILE A 79 10.47 8.48 20.10
C ILE A 79 10.00 7.70 21.32
N GLN A 80 8.93 6.91 21.20
CA GLN A 80 8.41 6.09 22.30
C GLN A 80 9.41 5.02 22.77
N ASN A 81 10.22 4.49 21.85
CA ASN A 81 11.22 3.46 22.15
C ASN A 81 12.55 4.02 22.66
N LYS A 82 12.76 5.35 22.62
CA LYS A 82 13.92 5.96 23.27
C LYS A 82 13.67 6.04 24.78
N PRO A 83 14.58 5.54 25.62
CA PRO A 83 14.45 5.72 27.07
C PRO A 83 14.46 7.22 27.35
N VAL A 84 13.37 7.72 27.93
CA VAL A 84 13.31 9.08 28.46
C VAL A 84 14.33 9.14 29.59
N LYS A 85 15.50 9.72 29.31
CA LYS A 85 16.40 10.18 30.38
C LYS A 85 15.75 11.42 30.98
N ILE A 86 15.02 11.24 32.07
CA ILE A 86 14.74 12.32 33.00
C ILE A 86 16.08 12.62 33.68
N VAL A 87 16.61 13.82 33.44
CA VAL A 87 17.82 14.34 34.10
C VAL A 87 17.38 15.17 35.30
#